data_AF-A0A7W2I2S9-F1
#
_entry.id   AF-A0A7W2I2S9-F1
#
_cell.length_a   1.000
_cell.length_b   1.000
_cell.length_c   1.000
_cell.angle_alpha   90.00
_cell.angle_beta   90.00
_cell.angle_gamma   90.00
#
_symmetry.space_group_name_H-M   'P 1'
#
loop_
_entity.id
_entity.type
_entity.pdbx_description
1 polymer ?
#
loop_
_entity_poly.entity_id
_entity_poly.type
_entity_poly.pdbx_seq_one_letter_code
_entity_poly.pdbx_strand_id
1 'polypeptide(L)'
;MFSRKIVASAAALTLGATGLVACSNDGEGEPTSTEIVSETATETEVATETAGEAADNTDAAAAGDAEATEEITTADGATAMVPAGVKAAMDEYAQPEWGEPMAVEETDGGWIVTYDNEHYITWNENTGGAPTWGQIANEWITDVRLDQKLGFPVAPETENADQSGWTQEFENGTIEWTRGGTEDAFTAIVTEK
;
A
#
# COMPACT_ATOMS: atom_id res chain seq x y z
N MET A 1 -35.64 -40.11 1.60
CA MET A 1 -35.02 -41.45 1.39
C MET A 1 -35.22 -41.84 -0.07
N PHE A 2 -34.34 -41.39 -0.96
CA PHE A 2 -34.25 -41.92 -2.33
C PHE A 2 -32.80 -41.80 -2.79
N SER A 3 -32.11 -42.94 -2.71
CA SER A 3 -30.77 -43.15 -3.27
C SER A 3 -30.88 -43.39 -4.77
N ARG A 4 -29.93 -42.88 -5.55
CA ARG A 4 -29.43 -43.56 -6.76
C ARG A 4 -28.01 -43.11 -7.10
N LYS A 5 -27.28 -44.07 -7.66
CA LYS A 5 -25.82 -44.25 -7.63
C LYS A 5 -25.22 -43.90 -9.00
N ILE A 6 -24.01 -43.31 -8.95
CA ILE A 6 -22.79 -43.55 -9.75
C ILE A 6 -22.90 -43.57 -11.30
N VAL A 7 -22.14 -42.67 -11.95
CA VAL A 7 -21.29 -43.03 -13.11
C VAL A 7 -19.94 -42.33 -12.96
N ALA A 8 -18.88 -43.13 -13.00
CA ALA A 8 -17.48 -42.70 -13.02
C ALA A 8 -17.02 -42.50 -14.46
N SER A 9 -16.16 -41.51 -14.69
CA SER A 9 -15.33 -41.43 -15.89
C SER A 9 -13.89 -41.13 -15.46
N ALA A 10 -13.06 -42.16 -15.57
CA ALA A 10 -11.61 -42.05 -15.50
C ALA A 10 -11.07 -41.73 -16.89
N ALA A 11 -10.14 -40.78 -16.98
CA ALA A 11 -9.24 -40.64 -18.10
C ALA A 11 -7.81 -40.61 -17.54
N ALA A 12 -7.06 -41.66 -17.86
CA ALA A 12 -5.61 -41.73 -17.69
C ALA A 12 -4.91 -41.20 -18.96
N LEU A 13 -3.57 -41.20 -18.92
CA LEU A 13 -2.54 -40.89 -19.96
C LEU A 13 -1.84 -39.55 -19.66
N THR A 14 -0.51 -39.42 -19.55
CA THR A 14 0.64 -40.33 -19.74
C THR A 14 1.88 -39.67 -19.13
N LEU A 15 2.81 -40.48 -18.62
CA LEU A 15 4.15 -40.08 -18.18
C LEU A 15 4.98 -39.46 -19.32
N GLY A 16 5.65 -38.34 -19.03
CA GLY A 16 6.81 -37.83 -19.78
C GLY A 16 7.97 -37.62 -18.81
N ALA A 17 9.09 -38.26 -19.11
CA ALA A 17 10.27 -38.36 -18.26
C ALA A 17 11.39 -37.38 -18.66
N THR A 18 12.24 -37.06 -17.68
CA THR A 18 13.67 -36.71 -17.75
C THR A 18 14.14 -35.45 -18.50
N GLY A 19 14.82 -34.59 -17.74
CA GLY A 19 15.79 -33.60 -18.23
C GLY A 19 16.45 -32.83 -17.10
N LEU A 20 17.44 -33.42 -16.43
CA LEU A 20 18.40 -32.71 -15.57
C LEU A 20 19.53 -32.17 -16.47
N VAL A 21 19.75 -30.86 -16.48
CA VAL A 21 21.01 -30.24 -16.90
C VAL A 21 21.55 -29.41 -15.75
N ALA A 22 22.71 -29.86 -15.27
CA ALA A 22 23.57 -29.15 -14.35
C ALA A 22 24.39 -28.10 -15.11
N CYS A 23 24.49 -26.90 -14.54
CA CYS A 23 25.68 -26.08 -14.65
C CYS A 23 26.01 -25.58 -13.24
N SER A 24 26.96 -26.27 -12.59
CA SER A 24 27.72 -25.74 -11.47
C SER A 24 28.45 -24.46 -11.89
N ASN A 25 28.48 -23.46 -11.01
CA ASN A 25 29.54 -22.47 -11.02
C ASN A 25 29.90 -22.09 -9.58
N ASP A 26 30.56 -23.02 -8.89
CA ASP A 26 31.40 -22.72 -7.74
C ASP A 26 32.75 -22.25 -8.27
N GLY A 27 33.12 -21.03 -7.90
CA GLY A 27 34.37 -20.39 -8.27
C GLY A 27 34.81 -19.49 -7.12
N GLU A 28 35.45 -20.10 -6.13
CA GLU A 28 36.25 -19.41 -5.13
C GLU A 28 37.44 -18.73 -5.80
N GLY A 29 37.66 -17.45 -5.50
CA GLY A 29 38.78 -16.66 -6.01
C GLY A 29 38.76 -15.22 -5.55
N GLU A 30 39.08 -14.96 -4.28
CA GLU A 30 39.86 -13.78 -3.90
C GLU A 30 41.36 -14.18 -3.93
N PRO A 31 42.36 -13.27 -3.93
CA PRO A 31 42.31 -11.81 -3.75
C PRO A 31 43.12 -11.04 -4.81
N THR A 32 42.98 -9.70 -4.87
CA THR A 32 44.13 -8.77 -4.72
C THR A 32 43.71 -7.32 -4.88
N SER A 33 44.18 -6.56 -3.89
CA SER A 33 44.29 -5.12 -3.71
C SER A 33 44.65 -4.27 -4.94
N THR A 34 44.63 -2.95 -4.69
CA THR A 34 45.28 -1.84 -5.43
C THR A 34 44.27 -1.03 -6.25
N GLU A 35 44.08 0.28 -6.10
CA GLU A 35 44.48 1.32 -5.16
C GLU A 35 43.90 2.63 -5.74
N ILE A 36 43.43 3.53 -4.87
CA ILE A 36 43.46 5.01 -4.96
C ILE A 36 43.10 5.73 -6.27
N VAL A 37 42.05 6.57 -6.20
CA VAL A 37 42.06 8.00 -6.65
C VAL A 37 41.16 8.78 -5.69
N SER A 38 41.73 9.38 -4.64
CA SER A 38 41.90 10.82 -4.39
C SER A 38 40.86 11.79 -4.97
N GLU A 39 40.17 12.44 -4.04
CA GLU A 39 39.92 13.88 -3.94
C GLU A 39 39.19 14.61 -5.08
N THR A 40 38.09 15.27 -4.74
CA THR A 40 38.11 16.75 -4.68
C THR A 40 36.98 17.22 -3.76
N ALA A 41 37.40 17.89 -2.69
CA ALA A 41 36.57 18.73 -1.87
C ALA A 41 36.03 19.91 -2.70
N THR A 42 34.77 20.27 -2.51
CA THR A 42 34.38 21.68 -2.63
C THR A 42 33.31 21.95 -1.58
N GLU A 43 33.77 22.36 -0.41
CA GLU A 43 32.98 23.16 0.51
C GLU A 43 32.60 24.46 -0.23
N THR A 44 31.32 24.80 -0.23
CA THR A 44 30.87 26.17 -0.48
C THR A 44 29.84 26.47 0.58
N GLU A 45 30.31 27.11 1.64
CA GLU A 45 29.46 27.74 2.62
C GLU A 45 29.02 29.13 2.14
N VAL A 46 27.86 29.53 2.67
CA VAL A 46 27.35 30.90 2.84
C VAL A 46 26.68 31.56 1.63
N ALA A 47 25.35 31.70 1.69
CA ALA A 47 24.72 32.94 2.15
C ALA A 47 23.19 32.87 2.17
N THR A 48 22.64 33.09 3.36
CA THR A 48 21.25 33.43 3.65
C THR A 48 20.84 34.76 3.02
N GLU A 49 19.59 34.84 2.52
CA GLU A 49 18.56 35.86 2.83
C GLU A 49 17.73 36.29 1.60
N THR A 50 16.40 36.21 1.83
CA THR A 50 15.34 37.11 1.33
C THR A 50 14.58 36.74 0.05
N ALA A 51 13.41 36.14 0.31
CA ALA A 51 12.07 36.48 -0.17
C ALA A 51 11.85 36.78 -1.67
N GLY A 52 11.04 35.91 -2.29
CA GLY A 52 10.42 36.12 -3.58
C GLY A 52 9.32 35.09 -3.81
N GLU A 53 8.16 35.34 -3.22
CA GLU A 53 6.92 34.61 -3.48
C GLU A 53 6.48 34.86 -4.93
N ALA A 54 6.63 33.88 -5.81
CA ALA A 54 5.95 33.83 -7.09
C ALA A 54 5.97 32.40 -7.65
N ALA A 55 4.77 31.92 -7.92
CA ALA A 55 4.44 30.62 -8.49
C ALA A 55 5.26 30.25 -9.73
N ASP A 56 5.90 29.10 -9.67
CA ASP A 56 5.98 28.09 -10.73
C ASP A 56 6.37 26.78 -10.06
N ASN A 57 5.62 25.70 -10.28
CA ASN A 57 6.26 24.41 -10.31
C ASN A 57 5.50 23.48 -11.26
N THR A 58 5.95 23.58 -12.51
CA THR A 58 5.94 22.50 -13.48
C THR A 58 6.75 21.32 -12.91
N ASP A 59 6.16 20.12 -12.94
CA ASP A 59 6.78 18.79 -12.96
C ASP A 59 8.09 18.58 -12.14
N ALA A 60 7.95 17.92 -11.00
CA ALA A 60 9.05 17.18 -10.40
C ALA A 60 8.52 15.83 -9.94
N ALA A 61 8.58 14.84 -10.83
CA ALA A 61 8.79 13.47 -10.41
C ALA A 61 10.03 13.44 -9.51
N ALA A 62 9.80 13.39 -8.20
CA ALA A 62 10.87 13.24 -7.22
C ALA A 62 11.36 11.79 -7.31
N ALA A 63 12.34 11.57 -8.17
CA ALA A 63 13.16 10.37 -8.12
C ALA A 63 13.93 10.37 -6.80
N GLY A 64 13.37 9.66 -5.81
CA GLY A 64 14.04 8.96 -4.72
C GLY A 64 15.11 9.74 -3.97
N ASP A 65 14.70 10.48 -2.94
CA ASP A 65 15.46 10.40 -1.70
C ASP A 65 15.37 8.93 -1.25
N ALA A 66 16.47 8.34 -0.79
CA ALA A 66 16.40 6.98 -0.26
C ALA A 66 15.58 7.03 1.04
N GLU A 67 14.26 6.95 0.89
CA GLU A 67 13.27 6.97 1.95
C GLU A 67 13.74 6.00 3.04
N ALA A 68 13.96 6.52 4.24
CA ALA A 68 14.42 5.71 5.35
C ALA A 68 13.43 4.57 5.56
N THR A 69 13.90 3.33 5.44
CA THR A 69 13.05 2.15 5.64
C THR A 69 13.14 1.66 7.07
N GLU A 70 12.02 1.26 7.65
CA GLU A 70 11.91 0.68 8.98
C GLU A 70 11.24 -0.69 8.95
N GLU A 71 11.54 -1.52 9.95
CA GLU A 71 10.94 -2.85 10.08
C GLU A 71 9.61 -2.78 10.86
N ILE A 72 8.61 -3.50 10.35
CA ILE A 72 7.37 -3.86 11.05
C ILE A 72 7.36 -5.38 11.25
N THR A 73 6.97 -5.82 12.44
CA THR A 73 6.68 -7.22 12.75
C THR A 73 5.17 -7.41 12.84
N THR A 74 4.63 -8.40 12.14
CA THR A 74 3.21 -8.77 12.18
C THR A 74 2.90 -9.74 13.32
N ALA A 75 1.62 -9.90 13.65
CA ALA A 75 1.14 -10.76 14.73
C ALA A 75 1.56 -12.24 14.59
N ASP A 76 1.79 -12.73 13.36
CA ASP A 76 2.30 -14.09 13.10
C ASP A 76 3.82 -14.19 13.15
N GLY A 77 4.52 -13.07 13.40
CA GLY A 77 5.97 -12.97 13.49
C GLY A 77 6.69 -12.76 12.15
N ALA A 78 5.96 -12.52 11.06
CA ALA A 78 6.57 -12.10 9.80
C ALA A 78 7.08 -10.66 9.92
N THR A 79 8.07 -10.30 9.10
CA THR A 79 8.62 -8.94 9.08
C THR A 79 8.58 -8.34 7.67
N ALA A 80 8.35 -7.03 7.60
CA ALA A 80 8.34 -6.25 6.37
C ALA A 80 9.14 -4.96 6.56
N MET A 81 9.97 -4.62 5.56
CA MET A 81 10.64 -3.33 5.49
C MET A 81 9.74 -2.34 4.74
N VAL A 82 9.36 -1.26 5.41
CA VAL A 82 8.46 -0.23 4.88
C VAL A 82 9.11 1.14 4.94
N PRO A 83 8.66 2.13 4.16
CA PRO A 83 9.01 3.52 4.39
C PRO A 83 8.67 3.97 5.82
N ALA A 84 9.51 4.82 6.42
CA ALA A 84 9.27 5.37 7.75
C ALA A 84 7.90 6.08 7.85
N GLY A 85 7.41 6.65 6.74
CA GLY A 85 6.08 7.24 6.64
C GLY A 85 4.95 6.26 6.95
N VAL A 86 5.08 4.98 6.59
CA VAL A 86 4.08 3.94 6.91
C VAL A 86 4.01 3.74 8.43
N LYS A 87 5.18 3.66 9.08
CA LYS A 87 5.26 3.49 10.53
C LYS A 87 4.71 4.71 11.28
N ALA A 88 5.01 5.92 10.78
CA ALA A 88 4.44 7.16 11.31
C ALA A 88 2.90 7.19 11.18
N ALA A 89 2.34 6.75 10.05
CA ALA A 89 0.90 6.65 9.88
C ALA A 89 0.27 5.60 10.82
N MET A 90 0.95 4.48 11.07
CA MET A 90 0.51 3.52 12.09
C MET A 90 0.52 4.14 13.48
N ASP A 91 1.58 4.85 13.87
CA ASP A 91 1.69 5.47 15.19
C ASP A 91 0.63 6.58 15.41
N GLU A 92 0.27 7.31 14.36
CA GLU A 92 -0.75 8.36 14.40
C GLU A 92 -2.18 7.80 14.49
N TYR A 93 -2.49 6.78 13.68
CA TYR A 93 -3.87 6.38 13.43
C TYR A 93 -4.27 5.02 13.99
N ALA A 94 -3.33 4.09 14.17
CA ALA A 94 -3.66 2.76 14.66
C ALA A 94 -4.10 2.81 16.13
N GLN A 95 -5.23 2.18 16.42
CA GLN A 95 -5.80 2.18 17.75
C GLN A 95 -5.39 0.91 18.50
N PRO A 96 -5.10 0.98 19.81
CA PRO A 96 -4.70 -0.21 20.59
C PRO A 96 -5.70 -1.37 20.55
N GLU A 97 -6.99 -1.07 20.32
CA GLU A 97 -8.05 -2.08 20.25
C GLU A 97 -8.06 -2.87 18.93
N TRP A 98 -7.36 -2.40 17.90
CA TRP A 98 -7.22 -3.12 16.62
C TRP A 98 -6.20 -4.27 16.69
N GLY A 99 -5.38 -4.29 17.75
CA GLY A 99 -4.33 -5.28 17.95
C GLY A 99 -3.04 -4.99 17.18
N GLU A 100 -2.21 -6.02 17.03
CA GLU A 100 -0.97 -5.96 16.25
C GLU A 100 -1.28 -6.05 14.75
N PRO A 101 -0.44 -5.48 13.86
CA PRO A 101 -0.66 -5.58 12.42
C PRO A 101 -0.66 -7.06 12.00
N MET A 102 -1.67 -7.45 11.23
CA MET A 102 -1.84 -8.83 10.76
C MET A 102 -1.17 -9.06 9.41
N ALA A 103 -1.14 -8.03 8.56
CA ALA A 103 -0.46 -8.07 7.27
C ALA A 103 0.08 -6.68 6.93
N VAL A 104 1.20 -6.66 6.21
CA VAL A 104 1.78 -5.45 5.63
C VAL A 104 2.03 -5.76 4.16
N GLU A 105 1.30 -5.07 3.29
CA GLU A 105 1.28 -5.35 1.86
C GLU A 105 1.76 -4.12 1.10
N GLU A 106 2.81 -4.31 0.30
CA GLU A 106 3.18 -3.35 -0.73
C GLU A 106 2.23 -3.49 -1.91
N THR A 107 1.78 -2.36 -2.43
CA THR A 107 0.81 -2.28 -3.51
C THR A 107 1.29 -1.29 -4.57
N ASP A 108 0.66 -1.29 -5.75
CA ASP A 108 0.99 -0.30 -6.77
C ASP A 108 0.71 1.13 -6.25
N GLY A 109 1.78 1.88 -5.99
CA GLY A 109 1.74 3.26 -5.51
C GLY A 109 1.70 3.46 -3.98
N GLY A 110 1.80 2.41 -3.16
CA GLY A 110 1.79 2.60 -1.69
C GLY A 110 1.65 1.31 -0.89
N TRP A 111 1.29 1.44 0.38
CA TRP A 111 1.25 0.36 1.36
C TRP A 111 -0.11 0.23 2.04
N ILE A 112 -0.49 -1.00 2.37
CA ILE A 112 -1.68 -1.30 3.17
C ILE A 112 -1.23 -2.15 4.37
N VAL A 113 -1.52 -1.66 5.57
CA VAL A 113 -1.33 -2.37 6.82
C VAL A 113 -2.70 -2.80 7.33
N THR A 114 -2.91 -4.11 7.42
CA THR A 114 -4.18 -4.71 7.86
C THR A 114 -4.13 -5.06 9.33
N TYR A 115 -5.18 -4.74 10.06
CA TYR A 115 -5.40 -5.09 11.46
C TYR A 115 -6.66 -5.94 11.64
N ASP A 116 -6.98 -6.33 12.88
CA ASP A 116 -8.20 -7.07 13.20
C ASP A 116 -9.46 -6.24 12.89
N ASN A 117 -10.59 -6.91 12.69
CA ASN A 117 -11.90 -6.32 12.39
C ASN A 117 -11.92 -5.41 11.15
N GLU A 118 -11.11 -5.73 10.13
CA GLU A 118 -11.10 -5.02 8.84
C GLU A 118 -10.76 -3.52 8.98
N HIS A 119 -9.84 -3.21 9.91
CA HIS A 119 -9.22 -1.89 10.00
C HIS A 119 -7.92 -1.86 9.19
N TYR A 120 -7.71 -0.77 8.45
CA TYR A 120 -6.54 -0.59 7.62
C TYR A 120 -5.89 0.75 7.90
N ILE A 121 -4.55 0.77 7.87
CA ILE A 121 -3.77 1.98 7.61
C ILE A 121 -3.28 1.89 6.17
N THR A 122 -3.66 2.86 5.36
CA THR A 122 -3.37 2.89 3.92
C THR A 122 -2.53 4.11 3.64
N TRP A 123 -1.37 3.93 3.00
CA TRP A 123 -0.34 4.96 2.92
C TRP A 123 0.25 5.07 1.52
N ASN A 124 0.44 6.30 1.05
CA ASN A 124 1.42 6.61 0.02
C ASN A 124 2.19 7.89 0.42
N GLU A 125 3.24 8.20 -0.34
CA GLU A 125 4.10 9.37 -0.10
C GLU A 125 3.33 10.70 -0.23
N ASN A 126 2.33 10.76 -1.11
CA ASN A 126 1.59 11.99 -1.41
C ASN A 126 0.62 12.37 -0.30
N THR A 127 -0.03 11.39 0.34
CA THR A 127 -1.05 11.63 1.35
C THR A 127 -0.54 11.53 2.78
N GLY A 128 0.59 10.86 2.99
CA GLY A 128 1.09 10.55 4.35
C GLY A 128 0.26 9.49 5.06
N GLY A 129 -0.72 8.90 4.37
CA GLY A 129 -1.59 7.83 4.84
C GLY A 129 -2.75 8.26 5.72
N ALA A 130 -3.75 7.39 5.77
CA ALA A 130 -4.96 7.57 6.56
C ALA A 130 -5.54 6.21 6.99
N PRO A 131 -6.34 6.17 8.06
CA PRO A 131 -7.10 5.00 8.42
C PRO A 131 -8.33 4.88 7.53
N THR A 132 -8.64 3.66 7.13
CA THR A 132 -9.75 3.32 6.23
C THR A 132 -10.37 2.01 6.73
N TRP A 133 -11.69 1.93 6.84
CA TRP A 133 -12.35 0.70 7.35
C TRP A 133 -13.78 0.52 6.81
N GLY A 134 -14.41 -0.59 7.22
CA GLY A 134 -15.82 -0.85 6.92
C GLY A 134 -16.14 -0.88 5.42
N GLN A 135 -17.32 -0.38 5.05
CA GLN A 135 -17.81 -0.48 3.67
C GLN A 135 -17.09 0.46 2.69
N ILE A 136 -16.52 1.58 3.17
CA ILE A 136 -15.67 2.44 2.34
C ILE A 136 -14.37 1.70 2.00
N ALA A 137 -13.72 1.09 3.00
CA ALA A 137 -12.54 0.27 2.74
C ALA A 137 -12.83 -0.92 1.81
N ASN A 138 -13.96 -1.60 2.00
CA ASN A 138 -14.36 -2.71 1.15
C ASN A 138 -14.40 -2.27 -0.32
N GLU A 139 -15.23 -1.26 -0.63
CA GLU A 139 -15.38 -0.72 -1.99
C GLU A 139 -14.04 -0.24 -2.58
N TRP A 140 -13.24 0.46 -1.78
CA TRP A 140 -11.97 1.01 -2.24
C TRP A 140 -10.96 -0.10 -2.54
N ILE A 141 -10.73 -1.02 -1.60
CA ILE A 141 -9.70 -2.07 -1.73
C ILE A 141 -10.06 -3.07 -2.84
N THR A 142 -11.35 -3.44 -2.97
CA THR A 142 -11.77 -4.49 -3.92
C THR A 142 -11.94 -3.99 -5.35
N ASP A 143 -12.40 -2.75 -5.54
CA ASP A 143 -12.85 -2.28 -6.85
C ASP A 143 -12.15 -0.99 -7.26
N VAL A 144 -12.28 0.09 -6.48
CA VAL A 144 -11.90 1.44 -6.92
C VAL A 144 -10.39 1.63 -6.99
N ARG A 145 -9.64 1.10 -6.02
CA ARG A 145 -8.17 1.17 -6.00
C ARG A 145 -7.56 0.41 -7.17
N LEU A 146 -8.14 -0.72 -7.56
CA LEU A 146 -7.61 -1.55 -8.65
C LEU A 146 -7.71 -0.85 -10.01
N ASP A 147 -8.71 0.01 -10.17
CA ASP A 147 -8.84 0.88 -11.34
C ASP A 147 -7.94 2.14 -11.27
N GLN A 148 -7.23 2.35 -10.15
CA GLN A 148 -6.36 3.51 -9.88
C GLN A 148 -7.03 4.88 -10.05
N LYS A 149 -8.36 4.95 -9.97
CA LYS A 149 -9.13 6.18 -10.24
C LYS A 149 -8.98 7.22 -9.16
N LEU A 150 -9.17 6.80 -7.90
CA LEU A 150 -9.22 7.72 -6.78
C LEU A 150 -7.87 7.99 -6.12
N GLY A 151 -6.90 7.09 -6.28
CA GLY A 151 -5.66 7.13 -5.52
C GLY A 151 -5.83 6.70 -4.06
N PHE A 152 -4.96 7.19 -3.18
CA PHE A 152 -4.96 6.92 -1.75
C PHE A 152 -5.82 7.90 -0.96
N PRO A 153 -6.32 7.51 0.22
CA PRO A 153 -7.08 8.41 1.09
C PRO A 153 -6.19 9.52 1.64
N VAL A 154 -6.76 10.71 1.76
CA VAL A 154 -6.06 11.91 2.25
C VAL A 154 -6.33 12.20 3.73
N ALA A 155 -7.38 11.61 4.29
CA ALA A 155 -7.82 11.83 5.66
C ALA A 155 -8.67 10.65 6.19
N PRO A 156 -8.85 10.54 7.51
CA PRO A 156 -9.81 9.62 8.11
C PRO A 156 -11.24 9.84 7.59
N GLU A 157 -12.05 8.78 7.63
CA GLU A 157 -13.49 8.87 7.35
C GLU A 157 -14.17 9.85 8.31
N THR A 158 -15.11 10.63 7.79
CA THR A 158 -15.89 11.60 8.57
C THR A 158 -17.38 11.27 8.46
N GLU A 159 -18.09 11.34 9.58
CA GLU A 159 -19.55 11.19 9.60
C GLU A 159 -20.20 12.35 8.85
N ASN A 160 -21.17 12.04 7.99
CA ASN A 160 -21.91 13.05 7.26
C ASN A 160 -22.70 13.95 8.24
N ALA A 161 -22.81 15.24 7.93
CA ALA A 161 -23.45 16.21 8.84
C ALA A 161 -24.93 15.90 9.15
N ASP A 162 -25.60 15.16 8.28
CA ASP A 162 -26.98 14.72 8.42
C ASP A 162 -27.12 13.30 9.02
N GLN A 163 -26.01 12.68 9.46
CA GLN A 163 -25.94 11.31 9.99
C GLN A 163 -26.45 10.26 8.99
N SER A 164 -26.41 10.55 7.68
CA SER A 164 -26.82 9.63 6.62
C SER A 164 -25.82 8.50 6.36
N GLY A 165 -24.57 8.68 6.81
CA GLY A 165 -23.46 7.82 6.45
C GLY A 165 -22.10 8.42 6.78
N TRP A 166 -21.09 7.91 6.10
CA TRP A 166 -19.69 8.30 6.22
C TRP A 166 -19.13 8.67 4.85
N THR A 167 -18.20 9.60 4.83
CA THR A 167 -17.47 9.98 3.63
C THR A 167 -15.97 9.98 3.91
N GLN A 168 -15.20 9.51 2.94
CA GLN A 168 -13.75 9.63 2.92
C GLN A 168 -13.28 10.34 1.66
N GLU A 169 -12.30 11.21 1.83
CA GLU A 169 -11.64 11.89 0.73
C GLU A 169 -10.39 11.12 0.28
N PHE A 170 -10.21 11.07 -1.03
CA PHE A 170 -9.08 10.47 -1.73
C PHE A 170 -8.44 11.52 -2.64
N GLU A 171 -7.21 11.25 -3.09
CA GLU A 171 -6.42 12.17 -3.95
C GLU A 171 -7.27 12.76 -5.09
N ASN A 172 -7.99 11.90 -5.81
CA ASN A 172 -8.75 12.28 -7.01
C ASN A 172 -10.28 12.17 -6.83
N GLY A 173 -10.79 12.20 -5.60
CA GLY A 173 -12.24 12.12 -5.39
C GLY A 173 -12.66 11.77 -3.98
N THR A 174 -13.87 11.22 -3.85
CA THR A 174 -14.44 10.78 -2.58
C THR A 174 -15.18 9.46 -2.74
N ILE A 175 -15.27 8.71 -1.65
CA ILE A 175 -16.24 7.62 -1.51
C ILE A 175 -17.15 7.99 -0.35
N GLU A 176 -18.45 8.00 -0.61
CA GLU A 176 -19.48 8.17 0.40
C GLU A 176 -20.24 6.86 0.57
N TRP A 177 -20.28 6.31 1.78
CA TRP A 177 -21.16 5.22 2.16
C TRP A 177 -22.37 5.79 2.88
N THR A 178 -23.48 5.93 2.15
CA THR A 178 -24.69 6.61 2.64
C THR A 178 -25.96 5.85 2.26
N ARG A 179 -27.05 6.14 2.97
CA ARG A 179 -28.38 5.62 2.63
C ARG A 179 -28.98 6.44 1.48
N GLY A 180 -29.08 5.82 0.30
CA GLY A 180 -29.52 6.49 -0.93
C GLY A 180 -30.99 6.20 -1.32
N GLY A 181 -31.71 7.24 -1.74
CA GLY A 181 -32.92 7.11 -2.57
C GLY A 181 -34.17 6.48 -1.92
N THR A 182 -35.15 6.12 -2.77
CA THR A 182 -36.50 5.66 -2.37
C THR A 182 -36.56 4.27 -1.72
N GLU A 183 -35.43 3.55 -1.65
CA GLU A 183 -35.38 2.13 -1.24
C GLU A 183 -34.67 1.90 0.12
N ASP A 184 -34.26 2.97 0.81
CA ASP A 184 -33.66 2.92 2.17
C ASP A 184 -32.40 2.03 2.32
N ALA A 185 -31.78 1.61 1.22
CA ALA A 185 -30.55 0.81 1.24
C ALA A 185 -29.30 1.70 1.31
N PHE A 186 -28.26 1.22 1.99
CA PHE A 186 -26.94 1.83 1.92
C PHE A 186 -26.25 1.47 0.61
N THR A 187 -25.50 2.44 0.06
CA THR A 187 -24.71 2.27 -1.16
C THR A 187 -23.42 3.07 -1.05
N ALA A 188 -22.37 2.60 -1.73
CA ALA A 188 -21.18 3.38 -1.97
C ALA A 188 -21.43 4.30 -3.17
N ILE A 189 -21.09 5.57 -3.02
CA ILE A 189 -21.15 6.58 -4.08
C ILE A 189 -19.72 7.05 -4.29
N VAL A 190 -19.15 6.66 -5.42
CA VAL A 190 -17.81 7.05 -5.84
C VAL A 190 -17.92 8.32 -6.69
N THR A 191 -17.21 9.37 -6.29
CA THR A 191 -17.19 10.65 -7.02
C THR A 191 -15.74 11.02 -7.36
N GLU A 192 -15.42 11.08 -8.65
CA GLU A 192 -14.11 11.53 -9.15
C GLU A 192 -14.07 13.06 -9.31
N LYS A 193 -12.90 13.68 -9.16
CA LYS A 193 -12.64 15.12 -9.33
C LYS A 193 -12.39 15.52 -10.79
#